data_AF-A0A926JDE3-F1
#
_entry.id   AF-A0A926JDE3-F1
#
_cell.length_a   1.000
_cell.length_b   1.000
_cell.length_c   1.000
_cell.angle_alpha   90.00
_cell.angle_beta   90.00
_cell.angle_gamma   90.00
#
_symmetry.space_group_name_H-M   'P 1'
#
loop_
_entity.id
_entity.type
_entity.pdbx_description
1 polymer ?
#
loop_
_entity_poly.entity_id
_entity_poly.type
_entity_poly.pdbx_seq_one_letter_code
_entity_poly.pdbx_strand_id
1 'polypeptide(L)'
;MNIESFNRSIRAVDAVLADLNLLEGTVYNCSLPRSMDFNQTCLTSKDYNEIYETGLRLSHYNFLLLDLAYFQFTHKGPTEWALAFYPNPRITGSIEALSEFKEFSVARDSGEISEEEFSELSTSMPINYYVPRFRYEFSESQFRPVQHPGAHFHIGMSGEDRWGSSRRLSPLSFCYLMLKYYYPEHWWPLSRFSQSREDWASPKILEYCLDKKLENSLRNDGVSHLFCEEERPGLHFSTV
;
A
#
# COMPACT_ATOMS: atom_id res chain seq x y z
N MET A 1 -17.36 6.15 1.24
CA MET A 1 -16.67 7.38 0.78
C MET A 1 -17.14 7.76 -0.61
N ASN A 2 -17.55 9.01 -0.89
CA ASN A 2 -17.90 9.41 -2.26
C ASN A 2 -16.64 9.50 -3.16
N ILE A 3 -16.83 9.47 -4.48
CA ILE A 3 -15.72 9.43 -5.46
C ILE A 3 -14.82 10.67 -5.40
N GLU A 4 -15.36 11.86 -5.14
CA GLU A 4 -14.58 13.09 -5.05
C GLU A 4 -13.62 13.08 -3.86
N SER A 5 -14.10 12.61 -2.71
CA SER A 5 -13.29 12.42 -1.50
C SER A 5 -12.25 11.32 -1.71
N PHE A 6 -12.61 10.24 -2.40
CA PHE A 6 -11.68 9.15 -2.71
C PHE A 6 -10.54 9.65 -3.61
N ASN A 7 -10.86 10.33 -4.71
CA ASN A 7 -9.86 10.89 -5.63
C ASN A 7 -9.01 11.99 -4.96
N ARG A 8 -9.59 12.78 -4.06
CA ARG A 8 -8.81 13.74 -3.24
C ARG A 8 -7.81 13.01 -2.36
N SER A 9 -8.20 11.89 -1.76
CA SER A 9 -7.30 11.06 -0.97
C SER A 9 -6.18 10.45 -1.82
N ILE A 10 -6.45 10.06 -3.08
CA ILE A 10 -5.42 9.58 -4.01
C ILE A 10 -4.40 10.69 -4.30
N ARG A 11 -4.86 11.91 -4.60
CA ARG A 11 -3.94 13.04 -4.81
C ARG A 11 -3.12 13.41 -3.58
N ALA A 12 -3.66 13.19 -2.38
CA ALA A 12 -2.90 13.36 -1.14
C ALA A 12 -1.79 12.29 -0.99
N VAL A 13 -2.00 11.08 -1.50
CA VAL A 13 -0.95 10.04 -1.55
C VAL A 13 0.21 10.49 -2.44
N ASP A 14 -0.09 11.02 -3.63
CA ASP A 14 0.92 11.56 -4.56
C ASP A 14 1.86 12.57 -3.86
N ALA A 15 1.27 13.56 -3.18
CA ALA A 15 2.01 14.55 -2.41
C ALA A 15 2.88 13.94 -1.30
N VAL A 16 2.35 12.96 -0.55
CA VAL A 16 3.12 12.29 0.52
C VAL A 16 4.29 11.49 -0.05
N LEU A 17 4.08 10.75 -1.14
CA LEU A 17 5.13 9.94 -1.75
C LEU A 17 6.22 10.81 -2.37
N ALA A 18 5.84 11.94 -2.99
CA ALA A 18 6.77 12.93 -3.49
C ALA A 18 7.59 13.59 -2.36
N ASP A 19 6.94 14.01 -1.27
CA ASP A 19 7.60 14.62 -0.10
C ASP A 19 8.62 13.67 0.55
N LEU A 20 8.35 12.36 0.52
CA LEU A 20 9.26 11.33 1.04
C LEU A 20 10.33 10.89 0.04
N ASN A 21 10.33 11.44 -1.18
CA ASN A 21 11.19 11.01 -2.30
C ASN A 21 11.10 9.50 -2.58
N LEU A 22 9.89 8.94 -2.51
CA LEU A 22 9.62 7.53 -2.79
C LEU A 22 8.91 7.31 -4.13
N LEU A 23 8.36 8.37 -4.72
CA LEU A 23 7.59 8.29 -5.95
C LEU A 23 8.51 8.18 -7.18
N GLU A 24 8.39 7.08 -7.91
CA GLU A 24 8.97 6.93 -9.25
C GLU A 24 8.04 7.51 -10.32
N GLY A 25 6.74 7.24 -10.20
CA GLY A 25 5.77 7.75 -11.17
C GLY A 25 4.32 7.61 -10.77
N THR A 26 3.49 8.47 -11.36
CA THR A 26 2.03 8.47 -11.19
C THR A 26 1.38 8.16 -12.54
N VAL A 27 0.60 7.09 -12.62
CA VAL A 27 -0.16 6.74 -13.83
C VAL A 27 -1.60 7.22 -13.72
N TYR A 28 -2.24 7.00 -12.55
CA TYR A 28 -3.60 7.46 -12.28
C TYR A 28 -3.66 8.21 -10.96
N ASN A 29 -3.98 9.52 -11.02
CA ASN A 29 -4.21 10.36 -9.84
C ASN A 29 -5.69 10.38 -9.38
N CYS A 30 -6.46 9.39 -9.81
CA CYS A 30 -7.87 9.14 -9.49
C CYS A 30 -8.12 7.63 -9.42
N SER A 31 -9.34 7.22 -9.07
CA SER A 31 -9.71 5.81 -8.99
C SER A 31 -9.29 5.05 -10.24
N LEU A 32 -8.55 3.96 -10.04
CA LEU A 32 -8.09 3.07 -11.08
C LEU A 32 -9.31 2.47 -11.81
N PRO A 33 -9.34 2.49 -13.16
CA PRO A 33 -10.38 1.80 -13.92
C PRO A 33 -10.19 0.29 -13.80
N ARG A 34 -11.21 -0.47 -14.18
CA ARG A 34 -11.13 -1.94 -14.20
C ARG A 34 -10.24 -2.43 -15.35
N SER A 35 -9.29 -3.32 -15.08
CA SER A 35 -8.56 -4.10 -16.10
C SER A 35 -9.04 -5.55 -16.11
N MET A 36 -9.54 -6.01 -17.25
CA MET A 36 -9.96 -7.42 -17.41
C MET A 36 -8.77 -8.37 -17.36
N ASP A 37 -7.66 -8.00 -18.00
CA ASP A 37 -6.46 -8.84 -18.08
C ASP A 37 -5.79 -8.99 -16.70
N PHE A 38 -5.63 -7.89 -15.96
CA PHE A 38 -5.06 -7.93 -14.61
C PHE A 38 -5.95 -8.74 -13.65
N ASN A 39 -7.27 -8.54 -13.72
CA ASN A 39 -8.22 -9.29 -12.89
C ASN A 39 -8.18 -10.79 -13.21
N GLN A 40 -8.07 -11.16 -14.48
CA GLN A 40 -7.98 -12.55 -14.88
C GLN A 40 -6.72 -13.21 -14.28
N THR A 41 -5.56 -12.57 -14.39
CA THR A 41 -4.31 -13.06 -13.79
C THR A 41 -4.42 -13.19 -12.27
N CYS A 42 -5.00 -12.19 -11.59
CA CYS A 42 -5.23 -12.26 -10.14
C CYS A 42 -6.11 -13.44 -9.71
N LEU A 43 -7.05 -13.88 -10.56
CA LEU A 43 -7.97 -14.98 -10.27
C LEU A 43 -7.35 -16.36 -10.54
N THR A 44 -6.43 -16.46 -11.50
CA THR A 44 -5.90 -17.76 -11.95
C THR A 44 -4.50 -18.06 -11.48
N SER A 45 -3.67 -17.04 -11.27
CA SER A 45 -2.28 -17.26 -10.89
C SER A 45 -2.15 -17.56 -9.40
N LYS A 46 -1.30 -18.53 -9.10
CA LYS A 46 -0.84 -18.85 -7.74
C LYS A 46 0.55 -18.30 -7.47
N ASP A 47 1.18 -17.68 -8.47
CA ASP A 47 2.49 -17.07 -8.37
C ASP A 47 2.34 -15.56 -8.14
N TYR A 48 2.82 -15.09 -7.01
CA TYR A 48 2.81 -13.67 -6.71
C TYR A 48 3.60 -12.86 -7.74
N ASN A 49 4.73 -13.39 -8.21
CA ASN A 49 5.57 -12.70 -9.18
C ASN A 49 4.83 -12.49 -10.50
N GLU A 50 4.09 -13.50 -11.00
CA GLU A 50 3.27 -13.35 -12.21
C GLU A 50 2.21 -12.23 -12.09
N ILE A 51 1.55 -12.13 -10.92
CA ILE A 51 0.58 -11.06 -10.64
C ILE A 51 1.28 -9.71 -10.60
N TYR A 52 2.38 -9.62 -9.86
CA TYR A 52 3.17 -8.40 -9.71
C TYR A 52 3.63 -7.86 -11.08
N GLU A 53 4.29 -8.71 -11.88
CA GLU A 53 4.80 -8.38 -13.22
C GLU A 53 3.69 -8.01 -14.19
N THR A 54 2.51 -8.64 -14.06
CA THR A 54 1.35 -8.29 -14.89
C THR A 54 0.83 -6.89 -14.57
N GLY A 55 0.84 -6.48 -13.30
CA GLY A 55 0.50 -5.10 -12.93
C GLY A 55 1.49 -4.08 -13.49
N LEU A 56 2.79 -4.38 -13.42
CA LEU A 56 3.84 -3.54 -14.00
C LEU A 56 3.69 -3.41 -15.53
N ARG A 57 3.61 -4.53 -16.23
CA ARG A 57 3.52 -4.60 -17.70
C ARG A 57 2.31 -3.86 -18.26
N LEU A 58 1.18 -3.90 -17.55
CA LEU A 58 -0.05 -3.21 -17.94
C LEU A 58 -0.10 -1.74 -17.48
N SER A 59 0.92 -1.27 -16.76
CA SER A 59 0.92 0.02 -16.05
C SER A 59 -0.37 0.21 -15.24
N HIS A 60 -0.88 -0.87 -14.64
CA HIS A 60 -2.19 -0.89 -14.03
C HIS A 60 -2.10 -0.57 -12.54
N TYR A 61 -1.71 0.66 -12.21
CA TYR A 61 -1.55 1.11 -10.82
C TYR A 61 -1.70 2.62 -10.72
N ASN A 62 -1.92 3.13 -9.52
CA ASN A 62 -1.96 4.57 -9.27
C ASN A 62 -0.56 5.16 -9.21
N PHE A 63 0.30 4.56 -8.37
CA PHE A 63 1.62 5.05 -8.04
C PHE A 63 2.63 3.90 -8.11
N LEU A 64 3.78 4.17 -8.73
CA LEU A 64 4.98 3.35 -8.72
C LEU A 64 6.01 3.99 -7.79
N LEU A 65 6.66 3.20 -6.96
CA LEU A 65 7.71 3.63 -6.06
C LEU A 65 9.10 3.34 -6.62
N LEU A 66 10.14 3.95 -6.04
CA LEU A 66 11.54 3.80 -6.48
C LEU A 66 12.07 2.35 -6.41
N ASP A 67 11.48 1.49 -5.58
CA ASP A 67 11.79 0.05 -5.51
C ASP A 67 10.88 -0.79 -6.44
N LEU A 68 10.10 -0.13 -7.30
CA LEU A 68 9.09 -0.68 -8.19
C LEU A 68 7.88 -1.31 -7.47
N ALA A 69 7.74 -1.16 -6.16
CA ALA A 69 6.46 -1.45 -5.51
C ALA A 69 5.37 -0.50 -6.02
N TYR A 70 4.11 -0.94 -6.02
CA TYR A 70 3.03 -0.10 -6.52
C TYR A 70 1.73 -0.18 -5.73
N PHE A 71 0.97 0.91 -5.78
CA PHE A 71 -0.35 1.03 -5.18
C PHE A 71 -1.46 0.95 -6.23
N GLN A 72 -2.56 0.26 -5.88
CA GLN A 72 -3.80 0.25 -6.66
C GLN A 72 -4.98 0.67 -5.80
N PHE A 73 -5.77 1.63 -6.26
CA PHE A 73 -6.92 2.20 -5.55
C PHE A 73 -8.13 2.23 -6.47
N THR A 74 -9.11 1.38 -6.20
CA THR A 74 -10.33 1.24 -7.01
C THR A 74 -11.56 1.62 -6.19
N HIS A 75 -12.42 2.46 -6.75
CA HIS A 75 -13.69 2.86 -6.18
C HIS A 75 -14.83 2.42 -7.09
N LYS A 76 -15.83 1.73 -6.51
CA LYS A 76 -17.03 1.30 -7.23
C LYS A 76 -18.27 2.02 -6.73
N GLY A 77 -18.29 2.44 -5.48
CA GLY A 77 -19.39 3.21 -4.93
C GLY A 77 -19.12 3.73 -3.52
N PRO A 78 -20.07 4.50 -2.94
CA PRO A 78 -19.95 5.05 -1.61
C PRO A 78 -19.69 4.02 -0.50
N THR A 79 -20.01 2.76 -0.76
CA THR A 79 -19.93 1.65 0.19
C THR A 79 -19.13 0.46 -0.37
N GLU A 80 -18.39 0.66 -1.47
CA GLU A 80 -17.61 -0.39 -2.13
C GLU A 80 -16.32 0.19 -2.74
N TRP A 81 -15.17 -0.18 -2.18
CA TRP A 81 -13.84 0.17 -2.71
C TRP A 81 -12.76 -0.81 -2.25
N ALA A 82 -11.67 -0.86 -3.00
CA ALA A 82 -10.52 -1.72 -2.72
C ALA A 82 -9.22 -0.94 -2.85
N LEU A 83 -8.28 -1.24 -1.95
CA LEU A 83 -6.95 -0.65 -1.90
C LEU A 83 -5.94 -1.80 -1.88
N ALA A 84 -4.86 -1.71 -2.65
CA ALA A 84 -3.85 -2.75 -2.65
C ALA A 84 -2.46 -2.16 -2.78
N PHE A 85 -1.50 -2.86 -2.18
CA PHE A 85 -0.08 -2.58 -2.24
C PHE A 85 0.64 -3.86 -2.65
N TYR A 86 1.39 -3.73 -3.73
CA TYR A 86 2.16 -4.80 -4.35
C TYR A 86 3.64 -4.50 -4.15
N PRO A 87 4.27 -5.01 -3.08
CA PRO A 87 5.71 -4.88 -2.89
C PRO A 87 6.46 -5.58 -4.02
N ASN A 88 7.59 -5.03 -4.46
CA ASN A 88 8.44 -5.72 -5.41
C ASN A 88 9.01 -6.98 -4.76
N PRO A 89 8.72 -8.19 -5.29
CA PRO A 89 9.16 -9.44 -4.70
C PRO A 89 10.69 -9.61 -4.66
N ARG A 90 11.45 -8.82 -5.42
CA ARG A 90 12.92 -8.88 -5.46
C ARG A 90 13.58 -7.84 -4.55
N ILE A 91 12.95 -6.69 -4.35
CA ILE A 91 13.60 -5.49 -3.79
C ILE A 91 12.99 -5.08 -2.45
N THR A 92 11.67 -4.97 -2.38
CA THR A 92 10.99 -4.35 -1.24
C THR A 92 11.29 -5.09 0.05
N GLY A 93 11.76 -4.37 1.07
CA GLY A 93 12.10 -4.92 2.39
C GLY A 93 13.51 -5.52 2.52
N SER A 94 14.32 -5.54 1.45
CA SER A 94 15.76 -5.86 1.55
C SER A 94 16.60 -4.62 1.24
N ILE A 95 17.39 -4.20 2.22
CA ILE A 95 18.30 -3.04 2.08
C ILE A 95 19.38 -3.35 1.04
N GLU A 96 19.88 -4.58 1.04
CA GLU A 96 20.92 -5.06 0.13
C GLU A 96 20.41 -5.05 -1.31
N ALA A 97 19.24 -5.65 -1.57
CA ALA A 97 18.64 -5.66 -2.90
C ALA A 97 18.30 -4.23 -3.38
N LEU A 98 17.79 -3.37 -2.50
CA LEU A 98 17.53 -1.98 -2.84
C LEU A 98 18.82 -1.21 -3.19
N SER A 99 19.91 -1.46 -2.48
CA SER A 99 21.21 -0.86 -2.80
C SER A 99 21.71 -1.32 -4.17
N GLU A 100 21.69 -2.63 -4.43
CA GLU A 100 22.10 -3.21 -5.71
C GLU A 100 21.26 -2.68 -6.88
N PHE A 101 19.94 -2.62 -6.72
CA PHE A 101 19.05 -2.05 -7.74
C PHE A 101 19.33 -0.56 -8.02
N LYS A 102 19.66 0.21 -6.98
CA LYS A 102 20.05 1.63 -7.14
C LYS A 102 21.37 1.77 -7.89
N GLU A 103 22.34 0.88 -7.64
CA GLU A 103 23.59 0.85 -8.40
C GLU A 103 23.33 0.58 -9.88
N PHE A 104 22.45 -0.37 -10.21
CA PHE A 104 22.03 -0.60 -11.60
C PHE A 104 21.33 0.61 -12.21
N SER A 105 20.46 1.28 -11.45
CA SER A 105 19.76 2.48 -11.93
C SER A 105 20.72 3.62 -12.23
N VAL A 106 21.73 3.83 -11.36
CA VAL A 106 22.77 4.85 -11.57
C VAL A 106 23.63 4.51 -12.80
N ALA A 107 24.02 3.24 -12.97
CA ALA A 107 24.79 2.80 -14.14
C ALA A 107 24.01 2.97 -15.46
N ARG A 108 22.70 2.73 -15.43
CA ARG A 108 21.81 2.99 -16.58
C ARG A 108 21.75 4.49 -16.88
N ASP A 109 21.51 5.31 -15.86
CA ASP A 109 21.35 6.76 -16.02
C ASP A 109 22.67 7.44 -16.45
N SER A 110 23.83 6.88 -16.08
CA SER A 110 25.14 7.32 -16.57
C SER A 110 25.49 6.80 -17.96
N GLY A 111 24.71 5.87 -18.51
CA GLY A 111 24.95 5.21 -19.79
C GLY A 111 26.06 4.15 -19.76
N GLU A 112 26.48 3.70 -18.57
CA GLU A 112 27.42 2.59 -18.40
C GLU A 112 26.81 1.25 -18.81
N ILE A 113 25.50 1.09 -18.60
CA ILE A 113 24.71 -0.04 -19.09
C ILE A 113 23.51 0.47 -19.90
N SER A 114 23.06 -0.35 -20.84
CA SER A 114 21.84 -0.13 -21.63
C SER A 114 20.57 -0.40 -20.83
N GLU A 115 19.41 0.04 -21.35
CA GLU A 115 18.09 -0.28 -20.78
C GLU A 115 17.83 -1.80 -20.76
N GLU A 116 18.32 -2.50 -21.80
CA GLU A 116 18.19 -3.95 -21.94
C GLU A 116 19.00 -4.66 -20.84
N GLU A 117 20.25 -4.27 -20.62
CA GLU A 117 21.09 -4.79 -19.55
C GLU A 117 20.52 -4.47 -18.16
N PHE A 118 20.00 -3.26 -17.95
CA PHE A 118 19.34 -2.88 -16.70
C PHE A 118 18.13 -3.78 -16.41
N SER A 119 17.30 -4.04 -17.42
CA SER A 119 16.14 -4.93 -17.30
C SER A 119 16.56 -6.38 -16.99
N GLU A 120 17.59 -6.90 -17.65
CA GLU A 120 18.12 -8.24 -17.39
C GLU A 120 18.65 -8.37 -15.96
N LEU A 121 19.47 -7.41 -15.51
CA LEU A 121 20.01 -7.39 -14.15
C LEU A 121 18.89 -7.32 -13.10
N SER A 122 17.96 -6.38 -13.27
CA SER A 122 16.85 -6.16 -12.33
C SER A 122 15.93 -7.39 -12.20
N THR A 123 15.67 -8.08 -13.30
CA THR A 123 14.82 -9.29 -13.29
C THR A 123 15.55 -10.53 -12.79
N SER A 124 16.88 -10.57 -12.89
CA SER A 124 17.74 -11.64 -12.39
C SER A 124 17.93 -11.63 -10.86
N MET A 125 17.63 -10.50 -10.20
CA MET A 125 17.69 -10.40 -8.74
C MET A 125 16.81 -11.48 -8.08
N PRO A 126 17.26 -12.07 -6.95
CA PRO A 126 16.56 -13.18 -6.32
C PRO A 126 15.19 -12.76 -5.79
N ILE A 127 14.19 -13.64 -5.98
CA ILE A 127 12.85 -13.44 -5.46
C ILE A 127 12.80 -13.78 -3.96
N ASN A 128 12.36 -12.81 -3.16
CA ASN A 128 12.09 -12.93 -1.74
C ASN A 128 10.59 -13.20 -1.49
N TYR A 129 10.19 -14.47 -1.51
CA TYR A 129 8.79 -14.90 -1.37
C TYR A 129 8.13 -14.59 -0.01
N TYR A 130 8.85 -14.01 0.95
CA TYR A 130 8.33 -13.76 2.31
C TYR A 130 7.68 -12.38 2.48
N VAL A 131 7.73 -11.50 1.48
CA VAL A 131 7.18 -10.15 1.54
C VAL A 131 5.72 -10.19 1.06
N PRO A 132 4.71 -10.17 1.96
CA PRO A 132 3.33 -10.37 1.54
C PRO A 132 2.80 -9.14 0.81
N ARG A 133 1.92 -9.32 -0.18
CA ARG A 133 1.06 -8.22 -0.67
C ARG A 133 0.00 -7.88 0.37
N PHE A 134 -0.50 -6.65 0.35
CA PHE A 134 -1.64 -6.25 1.18
C PHE A 134 -2.78 -5.78 0.29
N ARG A 135 -3.99 -6.26 0.54
CA ARG A 135 -5.22 -5.73 -0.05
C ARG A 135 -6.22 -5.45 1.05
N TYR A 136 -6.82 -4.28 1.02
CA TYR A 136 -7.94 -3.88 1.85
C TYR A 136 -9.19 -3.76 1.01
N GLU A 137 -10.30 -4.26 1.53
CA GLU A 137 -11.61 -4.16 0.90
C GLU A 137 -12.64 -3.62 1.87
N PHE A 138 -13.47 -2.71 1.37
CA PHE A 138 -14.70 -2.29 2.02
C PHE A 138 -15.88 -2.62 1.12
N SER A 139 -16.85 -3.37 1.64
CA SER A 139 -18.06 -3.77 0.91
C SER A 139 -19.21 -4.03 1.87
N GLU A 140 -20.18 -3.12 1.91
CA GLU A 140 -21.40 -3.30 2.71
C GLU A 140 -22.29 -4.43 2.17
N SER A 141 -22.37 -4.57 0.85
CA SER A 141 -23.27 -5.52 0.20
C SER A 141 -22.84 -6.98 0.37
N GLN A 142 -21.55 -7.22 0.60
CA GLN A 142 -20.98 -8.55 0.82
C GLN A 142 -20.85 -8.91 2.29
N PHE A 143 -21.21 -8.01 3.21
CA PHE A 143 -21.08 -8.27 4.64
C PHE A 143 -21.87 -9.53 5.05
N ARG A 144 -21.13 -10.49 5.60
CA ARG A 144 -21.67 -11.69 6.23
C ARG A 144 -20.91 -11.91 7.53
N PRO A 145 -21.58 -11.93 8.70
CA PRO A 145 -20.92 -12.17 9.97
C PRO A 145 -19.99 -13.40 9.89
N VAL A 146 -18.76 -13.26 10.39
CA VAL A 146 -17.68 -14.26 10.38
C VAL A 146 -17.13 -14.60 8.99
N GLN A 147 -17.98 -14.75 7.97
CA GLN A 147 -17.58 -15.23 6.65
C GLN A 147 -16.94 -14.15 5.77
N HIS A 148 -17.45 -12.93 5.87
CA HIS A 148 -17.04 -11.81 5.03
C HIS A 148 -17.23 -10.48 5.77
N PRO A 149 -16.26 -10.04 6.57
CA PRO A 149 -16.34 -8.75 7.26
C PRO A 149 -16.52 -7.61 6.26
N GLY A 150 -17.29 -6.59 6.62
CA GLY A 150 -17.59 -5.49 5.69
C GLY A 150 -16.38 -4.61 5.39
N ALA A 151 -15.36 -4.66 6.25
CA ALA A 151 -14.05 -4.05 6.07
C ALA A 151 -12.99 -5.08 6.49
N HIS A 152 -12.08 -5.46 5.59
CA HIS A 152 -11.08 -6.48 5.89
C HIS A 152 -9.80 -6.33 5.05
N PHE A 153 -8.74 -6.96 5.54
CA PHE A 153 -7.50 -7.16 4.80
C PHE A 153 -7.36 -8.61 4.32
N HIS A 154 -6.74 -8.74 3.14
CA HIS A 154 -6.03 -9.92 2.68
C HIS A 154 -4.53 -9.66 2.80
N ILE A 155 -3.80 -10.61 3.38
CA ILE A 155 -2.35 -10.52 3.62
C ILE A 155 -1.67 -11.71 2.92
N GLY A 156 -0.96 -11.41 1.84
CA GLY A 156 -0.38 -12.40 0.95
C GLY A 156 -1.34 -12.85 -0.15
N MET A 157 -1.21 -14.11 -0.55
CA MET A 157 -1.85 -14.65 -1.76
C MET A 157 -3.12 -15.46 -1.50
N SER A 158 -3.43 -15.75 -0.23
CA SER A 158 -4.70 -16.41 0.08
C SER A 158 -5.87 -15.49 -0.25
N GLY A 159 -6.99 -16.08 -0.68
CA GLY A 159 -8.25 -15.36 -0.91
C GLY A 159 -9.24 -15.55 0.23
N GLU A 160 -8.95 -16.47 1.16
CA GLU A 160 -9.83 -16.82 2.27
C GLU A 160 -9.42 -16.19 3.59
N ASP A 161 -8.20 -15.63 3.66
CA ASP A 161 -7.73 -14.88 4.80
C ASP A 161 -8.39 -13.50 4.82
N ARG A 162 -9.49 -13.37 5.56
CA ARG A 162 -10.19 -12.10 5.74
C ARG A 162 -9.96 -11.60 7.15
N TRP A 163 -8.98 -10.71 7.31
CA TRP A 163 -8.68 -10.10 8.58
C TRP A 163 -9.56 -8.88 8.78
N GLY A 164 -10.61 -9.01 9.60
CA GLY A 164 -11.55 -7.93 9.86
C GLY A 164 -10.87 -6.66 10.40
N SER A 165 -11.35 -5.50 9.97
CA SER A 165 -10.94 -4.19 10.49
C SER A 165 -12.14 -3.33 10.85
N SER A 166 -12.19 -2.79 12.07
CA SER A 166 -13.23 -1.81 12.42
C SER A 166 -13.01 -0.43 11.82
N ARG A 167 -11.97 -0.24 10.99
CA ARG A 167 -11.69 1.03 10.33
C ARG A 167 -12.10 0.97 8.88
N ARG A 168 -12.68 2.09 8.42
CA ARG A 168 -12.69 2.39 6.99
C ARG A 168 -11.33 2.95 6.65
N LEU A 169 -10.76 2.55 5.53
CA LEU A 169 -9.48 3.11 5.07
C LEU A 169 -9.69 3.87 3.78
N SER A 170 -9.21 5.10 3.75
CA SER A 170 -8.95 5.85 2.53
C SER A 170 -7.64 5.42 1.88
N PRO A 171 -7.43 5.74 0.59
CA PRO A 171 -6.14 5.61 -0.06
C PRO A 171 -4.97 6.19 0.77
N LEU A 172 -5.19 7.33 1.43
CA LEU A 172 -4.16 8.01 2.22
C LEU A 172 -3.81 7.24 3.50
N SER A 173 -4.81 6.80 4.27
CA SER A 173 -4.57 6.00 5.47
C SER A 173 -3.90 4.67 5.13
N PHE A 174 -4.33 4.02 4.05
CA PHE A 174 -3.71 2.79 3.59
C PHE A 174 -2.27 3.01 3.15
N CYS A 175 -1.99 4.07 2.39
CA CYS A 175 -0.62 4.45 2.02
C CYS A 175 0.26 4.66 3.25
N TYR A 176 -0.20 5.42 4.25
CA TYR A 176 0.57 5.61 5.49
C TYR A 176 0.85 4.30 6.22
N LEU A 177 -0.11 3.37 6.26
CA LEU A 177 0.12 2.04 6.85
C LEU A 177 1.23 1.29 6.10
N MET A 178 1.17 1.28 4.76
CA MET A 178 2.19 0.60 3.96
C MET A 178 3.56 1.27 4.11
N LEU A 179 3.63 2.60 4.12
CA LEU A 179 4.86 3.35 4.40
C LEU A 179 5.45 2.99 5.76
N LYS A 180 4.62 2.89 6.79
CA LYS A 180 5.05 2.50 8.14
C LYS A 180 5.60 1.07 8.21
N TYR A 181 5.03 0.15 7.44
CA TYR A 181 5.40 -1.28 7.50
C TYR A 181 6.56 -1.65 6.57
N TYR A 182 6.63 -1.05 5.39
CA TYR A 182 7.58 -1.42 4.34
C TYR A 182 8.75 -0.46 4.19
N TYR A 183 8.61 0.77 4.68
CA TYR A 183 9.64 1.81 4.56
C TYR A 183 9.99 2.43 5.93
N PRO A 184 10.34 1.61 6.95
CA PRO A 184 10.63 2.09 8.29
C PRO A 184 11.82 3.08 8.31
N GLU A 185 12.77 2.97 7.40
CA GLU A 185 13.89 3.90 7.24
C GLU A 185 13.45 5.30 6.76
N HIS A 186 12.37 5.39 5.98
CA HIS A 186 11.74 6.66 5.61
C HIS A 186 10.80 7.15 6.73
N TRP A 187 10.15 6.23 7.44
CA TRP A 187 9.21 6.56 8.51
C TRP A 187 9.89 7.08 9.78
N TRP A 188 10.93 6.37 10.23
CA TRP A 188 11.57 6.57 11.53
C TRP A 188 12.07 8.00 11.77
N PRO A 189 12.79 8.65 10.83
CA PRO A 189 13.24 10.04 11.01
C PRO A 189 12.09 11.04 11.22
N LEU A 190 10.90 10.71 10.71
CA LEU A 190 9.68 11.51 10.82
C LEU A 190 8.70 10.95 11.85
N SER A 191 9.12 9.95 12.63
CA SER A 191 8.33 9.41 13.73
C SER A 191 8.60 10.18 15.01
N ARG A 192 7.55 10.44 15.79
CA ARG A 192 7.73 11.01 17.14
C ARG A 192 8.53 10.08 18.05
N PHE A 193 8.55 8.78 17.76
CA PHE A 193 9.22 7.77 18.55
C PHE A 193 10.74 7.71 18.30
N SER A 194 11.25 8.43 17.30
CA SER A 194 12.70 8.66 17.12
C SER A 194 13.28 9.65 18.11
N GLN A 195 12.42 10.40 18.80
CA GLN A 195 12.79 11.43 19.77
C GLN A 195 12.82 10.86 21.19
N SER A 196 13.30 11.66 22.14
CA SER A 196 13.22 11.35 23.57
C SER A 196 11.76 11.11 23.99
N ARG A 197 11.53 10.29 25.00
CA ARG A 197 10.17 9.91 25.43
C ARG A 197 9.38 11.12 25.92
N GLU A 198 10.07 12.07 26.53
CA GLU A 198 9.55 13.34 27.02
C GLU A 198 9.00 14.21 25.88
N ASP A 199 9.58 14.07 24.69
CA ASP A 199 9.26 14.86 23.51
C ASP A 199 8.16 14.25 22.64
N TRP A 200 7.73 13.01 22.88
CA TRP A 200 6.72 12.33 22.06
C TRP A 200 5.38 13.09 21.98
N ALA A 201 5.06 13.88 22.99
CA ALA A 201 3.84 14.70 23.06
C ALA A 201 4.07 16.19 22.73
N SER A 202 5.30 16.58 22.38
CA SER A 202 5.64 17.97 22.09
C SER A 202 4.86 18.47 20.86
N PRO A 203 4.18 19.64 20.94
CA PRO A 203 3.44 20.20 19.82
C PRO A 203 4.28 20.34 18.54
N LYS A 204 5.56 20.74 18.71
CA LYS A 204 6.51 20.91 17.60
C LYS A 204 6.76 19.59 16.83
N ILE A 205 6.82 18.46 17.53
CA ILE A 205 7.03 17.15 16.91
C ILE A 205 5.74 16.65 16.27
N LEU A 206 4.61 16.80 16.97
CA LEU A 206 3.31 16.33 16.49
C LEU A 206 2.81 17.06 15.24
N GLU A 207 3.26 18.29 15.01
CA GLU A 207 2.89 19.08 13.82
C GLU A 207 3.36 18.43 12.51
N TYR A 208 4.55 17.80 12.52
CA TYR A 208 5.17 17.30 11.30
C TYR A 208 5.28 15.78 11.22
N CYS A 209 5.14 15.07 12.34
CA CYS A 209 5.41 13.63 12.37
C CYS A 209 4.37 12.78 11.63
N LEU A 210 4.84 11.71 10.98
CA LEU A 210 3.99 10.79 10.22
C LEU A 210 3.01 10.02 11.12
N ASP A 211 3.38 9.75 12.38
CA ASP A 211 2.50 9.07 13.33
C ASP A 211 1.21 9.86 13.58
N LYS A 212 1.32 11.19 13.72
CA LYS A 212 0.16 12.06 13.94
C LYS A 212 -0.66 12.24 12.67
N LYS A 213 0.00 12.33 11.50
CA LYS A 213 -0.67 12.38 10.20
C LYS A 213 -1.49 11.11 9.94
N LEU A 214 -0.93 9.92 10.18
CA LEU A 214 -1.65 8.65 10.10
C LEU A 214 -2.81 8.59 11.10
N GLU A 215 -2.58 8.97 12.36
CA GLU A 215 -3.64 9.00 13.37
C GLU A 215 -4.82 9.89 12.94
N ASN A 216 -4.54 11.08 12.44
CA ASN A 216 -5.56 12.02 11.97
C ASN A 216 -6.28 11.47 10.72
N SER A 217 -5.55 10.86 9.78
CA SER A 217 -6.13 10.22 8.59
C SER A 217 -7.10 9.10 8.97
N LEU A 218 -6.69 8.20 9.87
CA LEU A 218 -7.54 7.11 10.38
C LEU A 218 -8.77 7.62 11.14
N ARG A 219 -8.64 8.71 11.91
CA ARG A 219 -9.78 9.36 12.58
C ARG A 219 -10.76 9.93 11.56
N ASN A 220 -10.27 10.58 10.51
CA ASN A 220 -11.09 11.18 9.47
C ASN A 220 -11.85 10.15 8.62
N ASP A 221 -11.25 8.98 8.36
CA ASP A 221 -11.93 7.91 7.64
C ASP A 221 -13.10 7.30 8.43
N GLY A 222 -13.00 7.34 9.76
CA GLY A 222 -14.00 6.82 10.68
C GLY A 222 -13.98 5.30 10.81
N VAL A 223 -15.05 4.75 11.40
CA VAL A 223 -15.17 3.33 11.71
C VAL A 223 -16.09 2.62 10.71
N SER A 224 -15.87 1.32 10.54
CA SER A 224 -16.78 0.38 9.91
C SER A 224 -17.73 -0.16 10.98
N HIS A 225 -19.03 0.01 10.78
CA HIS A 225 -20.07 -0.50 11.68
C HIS A 225 -20.45 -1.96 11.37
N LEU A 226 -19.78 -2.58 10.39
CA LEU A 226 -20.10 -3.88 9.82
C LEU A 226 -19.38 -4.99 10.60
N PHE A 227 -19.68 -5.04 11.88
CA PHE A 227 -19.27 -6.07 12.84
C PHE A 227 -20.50 -6.46 13.65
N CYS A 228 -20.70 -7.74 13.91
CA CYS A 228 -21.64 -8.13 14.96
C CYS A 228 -21.03 -7.82 16.34
N GLU A 229 -21.87 -7.67 17.38
CA GLU A 229 -21.41 -7.33 18.74
C GLU A 229 -20.38 -8.37 19.25
N GLU A 230 -20.51 -9.62 18.80
CA GLU A 230 -19.62 -10.74 19.14
C GLU A 230 -18.27 -10.68 18.42
N GLU A 231 -18.16 -10.00 17.27
CA GLU A 231 -16.90 -9.81 16.55
C GLU A 231 -16.09 -8.61 17.09
N ARG A 232 -16.76 -7.62 17.67
CA ARG A 232 -16.11 -6.44 18.27
C ARG A 232 -15.06 -6.75 19.35
N PRO A 233 -15.21 -7.76 20.23
CA PRO A 233 -14.16 -8.14 21.18
C PRO A 233 -13.05 -9.00 20.57
N GLY A 234 -13.19 -9.45 19.31
CA GLY A 234 -12.21 -10.28 18.63
C GLY A 234 -10.95 -9.54 18.20
N LEU A 235 -10.00 -10.28 17.62
CA LEU A 235 -8.80 -9.71 17.01
C LEU A 235 -9.19 -9.06 15.67
N HIS A 236 -9.22 -7.73 15.63
CA HIS A 236 -9.37 -6.96 14.41
C HIS A 236 -8.33 -5.85 14.36
N PHE A 237 -8.10 -5.32 13.16
CA PHE A 237 -7.26 -4.13 12.98
C PHE A 237 -8.01 -2.88 13.46
N SER A 238 -8.18 -2.73 14.77
CA SER A 238 -8.49 -1.47 15.46
C SER A 238 -8.42 -1.58 16.99
N THR A 239 -8.20 -0.44 17.66
CA THR A 239 -8.39 -0.30 19.11
C THR A 239 -9.61 0.58 19.40
N VAL A 240 -10.25 0.25 20.54
CA VAL A 240 -11.30 0.93 21.32
C VAL A 240 -11.50 2.42 21.00
#